data_AF-R4VV92-F1
#
_entry.id   AF-R4VV92-F1
#
_cell.length_a   1.000
_cell.length_b   1.000
_cell.length_c   1.000
_cell.angle_alpha   90.00
_cell.angle_beta   90.00
_cell.angle_gamma   90.00
#
_symmetry.space_group_name_H-M   'P 1'
#
loop_
_entity.id
_entity.type
_entity.pdbx_description
1 polymer ?
#
loop_
_entity_poly.entity_id
_entity_poly.type
_entity_poly.pdbx_seq_one_letter_code
_entity_poly.pdbx_strand_id
1 'polypeptide(L)'
;MYADLSVWLALLTEDESRIDRAASLLAEHEDDLQVSLVTFVELFLIEESYHFDRERAITAMLDLADFDDDPAILYRASRYRDGGIDTFDAFHAAIADERGVPGEVDGEERTWLRLDGEEAAD
;
A
#
# COMPACT_ATOMS: atom_id res chain seq x y z
N MET A 1 -3.82 18.95 -2.61
CA MET A 1 -2.38 18.75 -2.87
C MET A 1 -2.02 17.28 -2.81
N TYR A 2 -1.12 16.79 -3.68
CA TYR A 2 -0.65 15.40 -3.63
C TYR A 2 0.56 15.27 -2.69
N ALA A 3 0.49 14.37 -1.71
CA ALA A 3 1.59 14.10 -0.78
C ALA A 3 2.40 12.88 -1.22
N ASP A 4 3.67 13.12 -1.59
CA ASP A 4 4.65 12.08 -1.86
C ASP A 4 4.97 11.25 -0.60
N LEU A 5 5.39 10.00 -0.79
CA LEU A 5 5.71 9.09 0.31
C LEU A 5 6.76 9.67 1.28
N SER A 6 7.71 10.47 0.80
CA SER A 6 8.76 11.05 1.64
C SER A 6 8.23 11.92 2.80
N VAL A 7 7.08 12.57 2.63
CA VAL A 7 6.42 13.35 3.70
C VAL A 7 5.94 12.42 4.80
N TRP A 8 5.27 11.34 4.43
CA TRP A 8 4.76 10.34 5.35
C TRP A 8 5.87 9.59 6.08
N LEU A 9 6.93 9.19 5.35
CA LEU A 9 8.06 8.49 5.94
C LEU A 9 8.75 9.29 7.04
N ALA A 10 8.88 10.61 6.88
CA ALA A 10 9.49 11.44 7.92
C ALA A 10 8.73 11.32 9.26
N LEU A 11 7.40 11.13 9.21
CA LEU A 11 6.55 10.92 10.39
C LEU A 11 6.62 9.47 10.87
N LEU A 12 6.51 8.50 9.96
CA LEU A 12 6.48 7.06 10.28
C LEU A 12 7.80 6.55 10.87
N THR A 13 8.93 7.09 10.39
CA THR A 13 10.27 6.72 10.86
C THR A 13 10.81 7.69 11.92
N GLU A 14 10.01 8.65 12.37
CA GLU A 14 10.39 9.69 13.34
C GLU A 14 11.72 10.40 12.96
N ASP A 15 11.88 10.78 11.68
CA ASP A 15 13.10 11.44 11.20
C ASP A 15 13.19 12.88 11.73
N GLU A 16 13.95 13.08 12.81
CA GLU A 16 14.14 14.37 13.48
C GLU A 16 14.57 15.52 12.55
N SER A 17 15.23 15.22 11.42
CA SER A 17 15.67 16.25 10.48
C SER A 17 14.55 16.80 9.60
N ARG A 18 13.43 16.07 9.50
CA ARG A 18 12.34 16.35 8.55
C ARG A 18 10.94 16.34 9.18
N ILE A 19 10.75 15.75 10.36
CA ILE A 19 9.44 15.50 10.98
C ILE A 19 8.62 16.78 11.17
N ASP A 20 9.22 17.86 11.69
CA ASP A 20 8.53 19.13 11.91
C ASP A 20 8.07 19.75 10.58
N ARG A 21 8.89 19.63 9.53
CA ARG A 21 8.55 20.14 8.21
C ARG A 21 7.44 19.32 7.57
N ALA A 22 7.46 17.99 7.71
CA ALA A 22 6.42 17.11 7.23
C ALA A 22 5.09 17.39 7.92
N ALA A 23 5.07 17.47 9.25
CA ALA A 23 3.87 17.79 10.03
C ALA A 23 3.28 19.16 9.64
N SER A 24 4.15 20.16 9.43
CA SER A 24 3.71 21.49 8.98
C SER A 24 3.08 21.45 7.60
N LEU A 25 3.63 20.68 6.66
CA LEU A 25 3.09 20.53 5.30
C LEU A 25 1.73 19.82 5.31
N LEU A 26 1.57 18.78 6.13
CA LEU A 26 0.28 18.09 6.25
C LEU A 26 -0.80 19.02 6.84
N ALA A 27 -0.46 19.78 7.88
CA ALA A 27 -1.38 20.74 8.49
C ALA A 27 -1.76 21.90 7.56
N GLU A 28 -0.84 22.37 6.71
CA GLU A 28 -1.10 23.43 5.73
C GLU A 28 -2.12 23.01 4.64
N HIS A 29 -2.21 21.70 4.38
CA HIS A 29 -2.99 21.12 3.29
C HIS A 29 -4.03 20.09 3.78
N GLU A 30 -4.45 20.17 5.05
CA GLU A 30 -5.32 19.17 5.67
C GLU A 30 -6.67 18.98 4.95
N ASP A 31 -7.20 20.06 4.35
CA ASP A 31 -8.51 20.06 3.67
C ASP A 31 -8.45 19.55 2.22
N ASP A 32 -7.26 19.37 1.64
CA ASP A 32 -7.11 19.02 0.22
C ASP A 32 -6.05 17.96 -0.06
N LEU A 33 -5.55 17.26 0.97
CA LEU A 33 -4.49 16.27 0.84
C LEU A 33 -4.96 15.03 0.08
N GLN A 34 -4.15 14.56 -0.87
CA GLN A 34 -4.44 13.38 -1.68
C GLN A 34 -3.26 12.41 -1.67
N VAL A 35 -3.56 11.13 -1.69
CA VAL A 35 -2.63 10.02 -1.89
C VAL A 35 -3.16 9.10 -2.99
N SER A 36 -2.27 8.38 -3.67
CA SER A 36 -2.68 7.39 -4.67
C SER A 36 -2.24 5.99 -4.29
N LEU A 37 -2.70 5.02 -5.09
CA LEU A 37 -2.29 3.63 -4.96
C LEU A 37 -0.77 3.49 -5.08
N VAL A 38 -0.12 4.33 -5.88
CA VAL A 38 1.34 4.35 -6.04
C VAL A 38 2.03 4.68 -4.72
N THR A 39 1.51 5.64 -3.94
CA THR A 39 2.07 5.96 -2.61
C THR A 39 2.07 4.75 -1.69
N PHE A 40 1.01 3.94 -1.72
CA PHE A 40 0.92 2.73 -0.89
C PHE A 40 1.77 1.57 -1.42
N VAL A 41 1.93 1.44 -2.73
CA VAL A 41 2.91 0.51 -3.32
C VAL A 41 4.32 0.85 -2.83
N GLU A 42 4.70 2.12 -2.88
CA GLU A 42 5.99 2.58 -2.38
C GLU A 42 6.14 2.36 -0.87
N LEU A 43 5.07 2.58 -0.09
CA LEU A 43 5.06 2.35 1.36
C LEU A 43 5.43 0.90 1.66
N PHE A 44 4.80 -0.05 0.96
CA PHE A 44 5.05 -1.48 1.13
C PHE A 44 6.46 -1.89 0.69
N LEU A 45 6.99 -1.30 -0.38
CA LEU A 45 8.37 -1.54 -0.81
C LEU A 45 9.38 -1.04 0.23
N ILE A 46 9.13 0.14 0.81
CA ILE A 46 10.04 0.74 1.79
C ILE A 46 9.95 0.02 3.13
N GLU A 47 8.79 -0.53 3.49
CA GLU A 47 8.62 -1.39 4.67
C GLU A 47 9.59 -2.58 4.68
N GLU A 48 9.97 -3.11 3.50
CA GLU A 48 10.99 -4.17 3.38
C GLU A 48 12.38 -3.73 3.87
N SER A 49 12.65 -2.43 3.87
CA SER A 49 13.92 -1.84 4.30
C SER A 49 13.83 -1.15 5.68
N TYR A 50 12.64 -0.69 6.07
CA TYR A 50 12.38 0.02 7.32
C TYR A 50 11.13 -0.53 7.98
N HIS A 51 11.30 -1.21 9.11
CA HIS A 51 10.15 -1.77 9.82
C HIS A 51 9.30 -0.67 10.47
N PHE A 52 8.03 -0.63 10.10
CA PHE A 52 6.96 0.11 10.76
C PHE A 52 5.65 -0.70 10.68
N ASP A 53 4.67 -0.33 11.49
CA ASP A 53 3.34 -0.96 11.44
C ASP A 53 2.60 -0.51 10.18
N ARG A 54 2.58 -1.38 9.16
CA ARG A 54 2.00 -1.10 7.85
C ARG A 54 0.51 -0.82 7.89
N GLU A 55 -0.28 -1.60 8.64
CA GLU A 55 -1.73 -1.37 8.74
C GLU A 55 -2.05 -0.07 9.46
N ARG A 56 -1.28 0.24 10.52
CA ARG A 56 -1.40 1.53 11.20
C ARG A 56 -1.02 2.69 10.29
N ALA A 57 0.04 2.55 9.49
CA ALA A 57 0.45 3.57 8.52
C ALA A 57 -0.64 3.80 7.48
N ILE A 58 -1.22 2.74 6.90
CA ILE A 58 -2.34 2.83 5.95
C ILE A 58 -3.50 3.62 6.57
N THR A 59 -3.95 3.21 7.75
CA THR A 59 -5.09 3.82 8.43
C THR A 59 -4.84 5.29 8.73
N ALA A 60 -3.66 5.62 9.27
CA ALA A 60 -3.30 7.01 9.57
C ALA A 60 -3.22 7.89 8.32
N MET A 61 -2.73 7.35 7.19
CA MET A 61 -2.68 8.08 5.92
C MET A 61 -4.09 8.32 5.36
N LEU A 62 -4.97 7.32 5.40
CA LEU A 62 -6.36 7.45 4.94
C LEU A 62 -7.22 8.35 5.84
N ASP A 63 -6.88 8.47 7.13
CA ASP A 63 -7.53 9.42 8.04
C ASP A 63 -7.17 10.89 7.73
N LEU A 64 -6.03 11.12 7.05
CA LEU A 64 -5.48 12.44 6.78
C LEU A 64 -5.53 12.86 5.31
N ALA A 65 -5.78 11.94 4.39
CA ALA A 65 -5.73 12.17 2.95
C ALA A 65 -6.87 11.48 2.21
N ASP A 66 -7.37 12.13 1.17
CA ASP A 66 -8.26 11.51 0.21
C ASP A 66 -7.51 10.47 -0.63
N PHE A 67 -8.18 9.34 -0.86
CA PHE A 67 -7.69 8.24 -1.68
C PHE A 67 -8.74 7.90 -2.74
N ASP A 68 -8.35 7.97 -4.02
CA ASP A 68 -9.29 7.87 -5.15
C ASP A 68 -9.78 6.44 -5.46
N ASP A 69 -9.08 5.41 -4.96
CA ASP A 69 -9.44 4.00 -5.14
C ASP A 69 -10.14 3.43 -3.89
N ASP A 70 -10.62 2.17 -3.94
CA ASP A 70 -11.19 1.51 -2.77
C ASP A 70 -10.10 1.16 -1.73
N PRO A 71 -10.16 1.71 -0.49
CA PRO A 71 -9.21 1.39 0.58
C PRO A 71 -9.03 -0.11 0.87
N ALA A 72 -10.05 -0.92 0.61
CA ALA A 72 -10.00 -2.36 0.83
C ALA A 72 -8.97 -3.06 -0.09
N ILE A 73 -8.50 -2.42 -1.16
CA ILE A 73 -7.32 -2.88 -1.92
C ILE A 73 -6.08 -2.88 -1.03
N LEU A 74 -5.86 -1.82 -0.24
CA LEU A 74 -4.67 -1.66 0.60
C LEU A 74 -4.62 -2.72 1.70
N TYR A 75 -5.74 -2.92 2.40
CA TYR A 75 -5.83 -3.92 3.45
C TYR A 75 -5.79 -5.37 2.91
N ARG A 76 -6.30 -5.63 1.70
CA ARG A 76 -6.11 -6.93 1.02
C ARG A 76 -4.64 -7.17 0.67
N ALA A 77 -3.98 -6.17 0.07
CA ALA A 77 -2.57 -6.27 -0.25
C ALA A 77 -1.74 -6.51 1.02
N SER A 78 -2.06 -5.84 2.14
CA SER A 78 -1.41 -6.07 3.43
C SER A 78 -1.55 -7.53 3.88
N ARG A 79 -2.76 -8.12 3.78
CA ARG A 79 -2.96 -9.53 4.12
C ARG A 79 -2.20 -10.50 3.21
N TYR A 80 -2.08 -10.19 1.92
CA TYR A 80 -1.30 -10.99 0.97
C TYR A 80 0.20 -10.92 1.25
N ARG A 81 0.71 -9.76 1.65
CA ARG A 81 2.09 -9.61 2.12
C ARG A 81 2.37 -10.45 3.37
N ASP A 82 1.43 -10.47 4.33
CA ASP A 82 1.57 -11.31 5.53
C ASP A 82 1.60 -12.80 5.19
N GLY A 83 0.97 -13.19 4.07
CA GLY A 83 1.05 -14.51 3.47
C GLY A 83 2.34 -14.79 2.66
N GLY A 84 3.30 -13.87 2.64
CA GLY A 84 4.60 -14.03 1.98
C GLY A 84 4.64 -13.64 0.50
N ILE A 85 3.57 -13.07 -0.05
CA ILE A 85 3.54 -12.57 -1.43
C ILE A 85 4.37 -11.27 -1.51
N ASP A 86 5.09 -11.05 -2.60
CA ASP A 86 5.81 -9.80 -2.82
C ASP A 86 4.86 -8.60 -3.00
N THR A 87 5.38 -7.38 -2.83
CA THR A 87 4.56 -6.17 -2.86
C THR A 87 3.78 -5.99 -4.15
N PHE A 88 4.41 -6.11 -5.31
CA PHE A 88 3.71 -5.87 -6.56
C PHE A 88 2.63 -6.91 -6.81
N ASP A 89 2.92 -8.19 -6.54
CA ASP A 89 1.95 -9.26 -6.73
C ASP A 89 0.81 -9.19 -5.72
N ALA A 90 1.06 -8.76 -4.47
CA ALA A 90 0.02 -8.52 -3.49
C ALA A 90 -0.96 -7.42 -3.92
N PHE A 91 -0.47 -6.34 -4.55
CA PHE A 91 -1.33 -5.29 -5.09
C PHE A 91 -2.08 -5.75 -6.35
N HIS A 92 -1.43 -6.45 -7.28
CA HIS A 92 -2.12 -7.04 -8.43
C HIS A 92 -3.25 -7.97 -7.99
N ALA A 93 -2.98 -8.82 -7.00
CA ALA A 93 -3.94 -9.71 -6.39
C ALA A 93 -5.14 -8.97 -5.81
N ALA A 94 -4.88 -7.99 -4.94
CA ALA A 94 -5.92 -7.22 -4.27
C ALA A 94 -6.80 -6.43 -5.25
N ILE A 95 -6.21 -5.85 -6.30
CA ILE A 95 -6.95 -5.12 -7.34
C ILE A 95 -7.83 -6.06 -8.14
N ALA A 96 -7.31 -7.24 -8.49
CA ALA A 96 -8.07 -8.21 -9.27
C ALA A 96 -9.27 -8.75 -8.49
N ASP A 97 -9.08 -9.06 -7.20
CA ASP A 97 -10.16 -9.45 -6.28
C ASP A 97 -11.19 -8.35 -6.12
N GLU A 98 -10.77 -7.10 -5.98
CA GLU A 98 -11.71 -6.00 -5.86
C GLU A 98 -12.51 -5.77 -7.14
N ARG A 99 -11.90 -5.98 -8.31
CA ARG A 99 -12.59 -5.86 -9.60
C ARG A 99 -13.44 -7.08 -9.95
N GLY A 100 -13.36 -8.16 -9.17
CA GLY A 100 -14.05 -9.42 -9.44
C GLY A 100 -13.68 -10.00 -10.81
N VAL A 101 -12.43 -9.86 -11.24
CA VAL A 101 -11.96 -10.34 -12.55
C VAL A 101 -11.54 -11.81 -12.40
N PRO A 102 -12.30 -12.80 -12.90
CA PRO A 102 -11.82 -14.17 -12.90
C PRO A 102 -10.71 -14.33 -13.95
N GLY A 103 -9.63 -14.97 -13.55
CA GLY A 103 -8.65 -15.63 -14.40
C GLY A 103 -8.79 -17.15 -14.29
N GLU A 104 -8.19 -17.88 -15.23
CA GLU A 104 -8.13 -19.34 -15.21
C GLU A 104 -6.68 -19.74 -15.51
N VAL A 105 -6.08 -20.53 -14.62
CA VAL A 105 -4.74 -21.12 -14.80
C VAL A 105 -4.87 -22.62 -14.57
N ASP A 106 -4.48 -23.43 -15.55
CA ASP A 106 -4.53 -24.89 -15.47
C ASP A 106 -5.90 -25.49 -15.09
N GLY A 107 -6.99 -24.80 -15.40
CA GLY A 107 -8.37 -25.23 -15.12
C GLY A 107 -8.86 -24.90 -13.70
N GLU A 108 -8.09 -24.14 -12.91
CA GLU A 108 -8.52 -23.56 -11.64
C GLU A 108 -8.91 -22.09 -11.82
N GLU A 109 -10.07 -21.71 -11.29
CA GLU A 109 -10.50 -20.31 -11.23
C GLU A 109 -9.60 -19.55 -10.25
N ARG A 110 -8.91 -18.53 -10.73
CA ARG A 110 -7.99 -17.68 -9.95
C ARG A 110 -8.21 -16.24 -10.34
N THR A 111 -8.23 -15.30 -9.42
CA THR A 111 -8.58 -13.91 -9.79
C THR A 111 -7.51 -13.20 -10.65
N TRP A 112 -6.32 -13.77 -10.88
CA TRP A 112 -5.31 -13.17 -11.78
C TRP A 112 -4.35 -14.21 -12.42
N LEU A 113 -3.66 -13.80 -13.49
CA LEU A 113 -2.69 -14.62 -14.24
C LEU A 113 -1.24 -14.23 -13.88
N ARG A 114 -0.39 -15.21 -13.58
CA ARG A 114 1.07 -15.04 -13.37
C ARG A 114 1.83 -16.04 -14.24
N LEU A 115 2.84 -15.56 -14.97
CA LEU A 115 3.81 -16.41 -15.66
C LEU A 115 4.90 -16.76 -14.63
N ASP A 116 4.75 -17.92 -14.00
CA ASP A 116 5.71 -18.55 -13.08
C ASP A 116 5.90 -17.91 -11.69
N GLY A 117 5.90 -18.79 -10.69
CA GLY A 117 6.21 -18.56 -9.29
C GLY A 117 5.82 -19.82 -8.53
N GLU A 118 6.81 -20.68 -8.27
CA GLU A 118 6.67 -21.96 -7.55
C GLU A 118 5.67 -21.90 -6.40
N GLU A 119 4.92 -22.99 -6.24
CA GLU A 119 4.15 -23.31 -5.05
C GLU A 119 4.92 -22.85 -3.80
N ALA A 120 4.29 -22.03 -2.95
CA ALA A 120 4.67 -22.04 -1.56
C ALA A 120 4.41 -23.47 -1.06
N ALA A 121 5.41 -24.33 -1.17
CA ALA A 121 5.43 -25.63 -0.57
C ALA A 121 5.33 -25.45 0.95
N ASP A 122 4.31 -26.11 1.50
CA ASP A 122 3.98 -26.40 2.91
C ASP A 122 5.01 -25.99 3.99
#